data_AF-A0A7V2XKY4-F1
#
_entry.id   AF-A0A7V2XKY4-F1
#
_cell.length_a   1.000
_cell.length_b   1.000
_cell.length_c   1.000
_cell.angle_alpha   90.00
_cell.angle_beta   90.00
_cell.angle_gamma   90.00
#
_symmetry.space_group_name_H-M   'P 1'
#
loop_
_entity.id
_entity.type
_entity.pdbx_description
1 polymer ?
#
loop_
_entity_poly.entity_id
_entity_poly.type
_entity_poly.pdbx_seq_one_letter_code
_entity_poly.pdbx_strand_id
1 'polypeptide(L)' 'MKLNLPVTQQEYDYPGAEMLVSTTDTKGYITHCNQAFIKVSGYSHDELLGQNH' A
#
# COMPACT_ATOMS: atom_id res chain seq x y z
N MET A 1 9.48 17.89 -2.99
CA MET A 1 9.41 16.58 -2.29
C MET A 1 7.97 16.39 -1.84
N LYS A 2 7.32 15.25 -2.15
CA LYS A 2 5.97 14.95 -1.63
C LYS A 2 6.06 14.71 -0.11
N LEU A 3 5.12 15.26 0.66
CA LEU A 3 4.96 14.99 2.08
C LEU A 3 4.04 13.78 2.24
N ASN A 4 4.57 12.63 2.67
CA ASN A 4 3.80 11.40 2.84
C ASN A 4 3.28 11.31 4.28
N LEU A 5 2.24 12.09 4.58
CA LEU A 5 1.58 12.07 5.88
C LEU A 5 0.41 11.07 5.86
N PRO A 6 0.14 10.37 6.98
CA PRO A 6 0.83 10.43 8.27
C PRO A 6 2.06 9.50 8.37
N VAL A 7 3.20 10.01 8.88
CA VAL A 7 4.33 9.18 9.32
C VAL A 7 4.22 9.02 10.82
N THR A 8 3.95 7.81 11.29
CA THR A 8 3.63 7.55 12.71
C THR A 8 4.86 7.27 13.59
N GLN A 9 6.05 7.07 12.99
CA GLN A 9 7.27 6.62 13.68
C GLN A 9 7.09 5.31 14.47
N GLN A 10 6.02 4.56 14.21
CA GLN A 10 5.80 3.23 14.76
C GLN A 10 6.15 2.19 13.71
N GLU A 11 7.02 1.27 14.07
CA GLU A 11 7.28 0.08 13.27
C GLU A 11 6.03 -0.81 13.27
N TYR A 12 5.62 -1.23 12.08
CA TYR A 12 4.60 -2.25 11.90
C TYR A 12 5.28 -3.50 11.38
N ASP A 13 5.44 -4.50 12.25
CA ASP A 13 5.98 -5.80 11.87
C ASP A 13 4.91 -6.65 11.18
N TYR A 14 5.33 -7.47 10.22
CA TYR A 14 4.46 -8.37 9.48
C TYR A 14 5.19 -9.69 9.18
N PRO A 15 4.46 -10.81 9.02
CA PRO A 15 5.11 -12.10 8.82
C PRO A 15 5.98 -12.10 7.57
N GLY A 16 7.25 -12.52 7.69
CA GLY A 16 8.18 -12.56 6.55
C GLY A 16 7.81 -13.53 5.42
N ALA A 17 6.80 -14.38 5.63
CA ALA A 17 6.21 -15.23 4.60
C ALA A 17 5.16 -14.48 3.75
N GLU A 18 4.62 -13.36 4.24
CA GLU A 18 3.68 -12.53 3.49
C GLU A 18 4.44 -11.61 2.54
N MET A 19 4.12 -11.72 1.24
CA MET A 19 4.64 -10.78 0.24
C MET A 19 3.68 -9.61 0.09
N LEU A 20 4.20 -8.39 0.13
CA LEU A 20 3.43 -7.17 -0.16
C LEU A 20 3.43 -6.94 -1.67
N VAL A 21 2.27 -7.10 -2.31
CA VAL A 21 2.16 -7.02 -3.76
C VAL A 21 1.12 -5.97 -4.14
N SER A 22 1.54 -5.02 -4.96
CA SER A 22 0.68 -4.10 -5.69
C SER A 22 1.02 -4.16 -7.19
N THR A 23 0.04 -3.91 -8.04
CA THR A 23 0.21 -3.76 -9.49
C THR A 23 -0.32 -2.41 -9.88
N THR A 24 0.40 -1.71 -10.75
CA THR A 24 0.02 -0.40 -11.26
C THR A 24 -0.18 -0.43 -12.77
N ASP A 25 -0.94 0.54 -13.28
CA ASP A 25 -0.97 0.83 -14.72
C ASP A 25 0.32 1.56 -15.16
N THR A 26 0.42 1.86 -16.46
CA THR A 26 1.57 2.58 -17.03
C THR A 26 1.71 4.03 -16.54
N LYS A 27 0.72 4.57 -15.84
CA LYS A 27 0.71 5.91 -15.25
C LYS A 27 0.98 5.88 -13.74
N GLY A 28 1.14 4.70 -13.14
CA GLY A 28 1.43 4.52 -11.71
C GLY A 28 0.20 4.38 -10.82
N TYR A 29 -1.01 4.27 -11.39
CA TYR A 29 -2.22 4.06 -10.60
C TYR A 29 -2.37 2.60 -10.21
N ILE A 30 -2.61 2.32 -8.94
CA ILE A 30 -2.81 0.97 -8.40
C ILE A 30 -4.05 0.35 -9.04
N THR A 31 -3.86 -0.77 -9.74
CA THR A 31 -4.92 -1.56 -10.36
C THR A 31 -5.23 -2.83 -9.57
N HIS A 32 -4.30 -3.26 -8.72
CA HIS A 32 -4.48 -4.42 -7.85
C HIS A 32 -3.55 -4.31 -6.63
N CYS A 33 -4.02 -4.78 -5.48
CA CYS A 33 -3.19 -5.02 -4.31
C CYS A 33 -3.68 -6.26 -3.56
N ASN A 34 -2.75 -7.01 -2.98
CA ASN A 34 -3.09 -8.23 -2.24
C ASN A 34 -3.50 -7.92 -0.80
N GLN A 35 -4.05 -8.93 -0.12
CA GLN A 35 -4.56 -8.76 1.25
C GLN A 35 -3.48 -8.34 2.26
N ALA A 36 -2.25 -8.82 2.08
CA ALA A 36 -1.12 -8.45 2.94
C ALA A 36 -0.81 -6.94 2.81
N PHE A 37 -0.74 -6.43 1.57
CA PHE A 37 -0.54 -5.02 1.31
C PHE A 37 -1.64 -4.16 1.93
N ILE A 38 -2.91 -4.53 1.76
CA ILE A 38 -4.06 -3.82 2.35
C ILE A 38 -3.89 -3.73 3.87
N LYS A 39 -3.63 -4.85 4.54
CA LYS A 39 -3.45 -4.91 6.00
C LYS A 39 -2.30 -4.02 6.49
N VAL A 40 -1.14 -4.10 5.84
CA VAL A 40 0.06 -3.35 6.26
C VAL A 40 -0.06 -1.86 5.96
N SER A 41 -0.69 -1.50 4.84
CA SER A 41 -0.87 -0.10 4.43
C SER A 41 -1.78 0.72 5.36
N GLY A 42 -2.70 0.05 6.07
CA GLY A 42 -3.70 0.70 6.91
C GLY A 42 -4.85 1.36 6.15
N TYR A 43 -4.91 1.19 4.82
CA TYR A 43 -6.00 1.66 3.96
C TYR A 43 -6.89 0.50 3.51
N SER A 44 -8.15 0.80 3.20
CA SER A 44 -9.02 -0.18 2.55
C SER A 44 -8.64 -0.39 1.08
N HIS A 45 -9.04 -1.51 0.52
CA HIS A 45 -8.83 -1.81 -0.90
C HIS A 45 -9.42 -0.72 -1.82
N ASP A 46 -10.61 -0.22 -1.49
CA ASP A 46 -11.28 0.82 -2.28
C ASP A 46 -10.58 2.18 -2.20
N GLU A 47 -9.92 2.47 -1.06
CA GLU A 47 -9.08 3.67 -0.94
C GLU A 47 -7.78 3.55 -1.72
N LEU A 48 -7.25 2.33 -1.91
CA LEU A 48 -6.00 2.08 -2.62
C LEU A 48 -6.18 2.02 -4.14
N LEU A 49 -7.27 1.43 -4.62
CA LEU A 49 -7.51 1.30 -6.06
C LEU A 49 -7.62 2.68 -6.73
N GLY A 50 -6.90 2.83 -7.84
CA GLY A 50 -6.86 4.08 -8.59
C GLY A 50 -6.05 5.20 -7.92
N GLN A 51 -5.37 4.94 -6.80
CA GLN A 51 -4.40 5.88 -6.23
C GLN A 51 -3.04 5.73 -6.89
N ASN A 52 -2.30 6.83 -6.91
CA ASN A 52 -0.93 6.82 -7.43
C ASN A 52 0.03 6.27 -6.37
N HIS A 53 0.89 5.35 -6.77
CA HIS A 53 1.89 4.72 -5.90
C HIS A 53 3.05 5.67 -5.52
#